data_AF-A0ABD1Q615-F1
#
_entry.id   AF-A0ABD1Q615-F1
#
_cell.length_a   1.000
_cell.length_b   1.000
_cell.length_c   1.000
_cell.angle_alpha   90.00
_cell.angle_beta   90.00
_cell.angle_gamma   90.00
#
_symmetry.space_group_name_H-M   'P 1'
#
loop_
_entity.id
_entity.type
_entity.pdbx_description
1 polymer ?
#
loop_
_entity_poly.entity_id
_entity_poly.type
_entity_poly.pdbx_seq_one_letter_code
_entity_poly.pdbx_strand_id
1 'polypeptide(L)'
;MAATAFHQAIGTLQFSGCFSNSNLNQDNGNGSYRLVSKGFNLDIAPLRSGTHCSRKRSFSVIQASTSQSTVFDPVSSPSNGTKSDSKKKPSEAALILIRHGESMWNEKNLFTGCVDVPLTKKGVEEAIEAGKRISNIPIDMIYTSALIRAQMTAMLAMTEHRRKKVPIILHEESEQARAWSQIFSEDTNKQCIPVITAWQLNERMYGELQGLNKQETAERFGKEKVHEWRRSYDMPPPNGESLEMCAQRAVAYFKENIEPQLQCGKNVMIAAHGNSLRSIIMYLDKLTSQEVISLELSTGIPMLYILKEGQFIRRGSPVAPTEAGVYAYTKRLAQYRQRLDEMFQS
;
A
#
# COMPACT_ATOMS: atom_id res chain seq x y z
N MET A 1 21.63 -21.70 -42.04
CA MET A 1 22.75 -22.09 -41.18
C MET A 1 23.49 -20.83 -40.75
N ALA A 2 23.47 -20.53 -39.45
CA ALA A 2 24.51 -19.80 -38.71
C ALA A 2 24.07 -19.75 -37.24
N ALA A 3 24.53 -20.72 -36.46
CA ALA A 3 24.41 -20.71 -35.01
C ALA A 3 25.61 -19.94 -34.45
N THR A 4 25.38 -18.83 -33.75
CA THR A 4 26.41 -18.13 -32.98
C THR A 4 26.37 -18.64 -31.55
N ALA A 5 27.40 -19.42 -31.21
CA ALA A 5 27.66 -19.96 -29.88
C ALA A 5 28.08 -18.84 -28.92
N PHE A 6 27.45 -18.79 -27.73
CA PHE A 6 27.93 -17.99 -26.61
C PHE A 6 28.93 -18.82 -25.80
N HIS A 7 30.19 -18.40 -25.79
CA HIS A 7 31.22 -18.93 -24.91
C HIS A 7 30.99 -18.44 -23.47
N GLN A 8 30.75 -19.36 -22.54
CA GLN A 8 30.88 -19.11 -21.10
C GLN A 8 32.36 -19.06 -20.72
N ALA A 9 32.79 -17.96 -20.11
CA ALA A 9 34.11 -17.82 -19.53
C ALA A 9 34.20 -18.68 -18.26
N ILE A 10 34.97 -19.77 -18.34
CA ILE A 10 35.40 -20.57 -17.19
C ILE A 10 36.63 -19.87 -16.60
N GLY A 11 36.46 -19.21 -15.47
CA GLY A 11 37.57 -18.65 -14.70
C GLY A 11 38.29 -19.75 -13.92
N THR A 12 39.53 -20.05 -14.30
CA THR A 12 40.42 -20.97 -13.59
C THR A 12 41.09 -20.24 -12.42
N LEU A 13 40.84 -20.66 -11.18
CA LEU A 13 41.62 -20.24 -10.01
C LEU A 13 42.72 -21.27 -9.77
N GLN A 14 43.96 -20.92 -10.13
CA GLN A 14 45.15 -21.67 -9.73
C GLN A 14 45.48 -21.33 -8.28
N PHE A 15 45.49 -22.34 -7.40
CA PHE A 15 46.16 -22.26 -6.11
C PHE A 15 47.55 -22.91 -6.24
N SER A 16 48.59 -22.09 -6.13
CA SER A 16 49.97 -22.53 -5.96
C SER A 16 50.23 -22.80 -4.47
N GLY A 17 50.04 -24.05 -4.05
CA GLY A 17 50.46 -24.55 -2.73
C GLY A 17 51.61 -25.52 -2.88
N CYS A 18 52.76 -25.18 -2.31
CA CYS A 18 53.99 -25.97 -2.33
C CYS A 18 53.78 -27.32 -1.63
N PHE A 19 54.10 -28.42 -2.32
CA PHE A 19 54.08 -29.78 -1.78
C PHE A 19 55.34 -30.05 -0.96
N SER A 20 55.17 -30.59 0.25
CA SER A 20 56.17 -31.38 0.95
C SER A 20 55.57 -32.75 1.29
N ASN A 21 56.19 -33.79 0.74
CA ASN A 21 55.82 -35.21 0.80
C ASN A 21 55.73 -35.79 2.22
N SER A 22 54.76 -36.66 2.47
CA SER A 22 55.00 -38.09 2.78
C SER A 22 53.67 -38.86 2.99
N ASN A 23 53.51 -39.97 2.25
CA ASN A 23 52.82 -41.24 2.54
C ASN A 23 51.36 -41.18 3.08
N LEU A 24 50.33 -41.86 2.53
CA LEU A 24 50.23 -43.19 1.92
C LEU A 24 48.78 -43.37 1.38
N ASN A 25 48.64 -44.23 0.36
CA ASN A 25 47.46 -44.99 -0.11
C ASN A 25 46.31 -44.33 -0.88
N GLN A 26 46.20 -44.80 -2.13
CA GLN A 26 45.07 -44.76 -3.06
C GLN A 26 43.80 -45.39 -2.45
N ASP A 27 42.64 -44.81 -2.73
CA ASP A 27 41.59 -45.56 -3.40
C ASP A 27 40.60 -44.64 -4.15
N ASN A 28 40.29 -45.05 -5.38
CA ASN A 28 39.45 -44.35 -6.34
C ASN A 28 37.96 -44.49 -5.97
N GLY A 29 37.27 -43.37 -5.78
CA GLY A 29 35.81 -43.31 -5.65
C GLY A 29 35.24 -42.13 -6.43
N ASN A 30 34.67 -42.40 -7.60
CA ASN A 30 34.08 -41.40 -8.49
C ASN A 30 32.71 -40.98 -7.95
N GLY A 31 32.65 -39.90 -7.16
CA GLY A 31 31.42 -39.35 -6.58
C GLY A 31 31.09 -37.97 -7.17
N SER A 32 30.04 -37.89 -7.99
CA SER A 32 29.47 -36.62 -8.44
C SER A 32 28.54 -36.07 -7.35
N TYR A 33 28.92 -34.95 -6.74
CA TYR A 33 28.07 -34.25 -5.75
C TYR A 33 27.74 -32.85 -6.25
N ARG A 34 26.44 -32.62 -6.45
CA ARG A 34 25.85 -31.31 -6.78
C ARG A 34 25.78 -30.49 -5.50
N LEU A 35 26.60 -29.45 -5.38
CA LEU A 35 26.57 -28.54 -4.24
C LEU A 35 25.32 -27.64 -4.33
N VAL A 36 24.37 -27.88 -3.43
CA VAL A 36 23.24 -26.98 -3.15
C VAL A 36 23.70 -26.04 -2.04
N SER A 37 23.84 -24.74 -2.34
CA SER A 37 24.15 -23.75 -1.31
C SER A 37 22.91 -23.50 -0.43
N LYS A 38 22.77 -24.27 0.65
CA LYS A 38 22.00 -23.83 1.82
C LYS A 38 23.00 -23.19 2.79
N GLY A 39 22.79 -21.90 3.08
CA GLY A 39 23.62 -21.15 4.03
C GLY A 39 23.60 -21.82 5.40
N PHE A 40 24.78 -22.08 5.94
CA PHE A 40 24.98 -22.40 7.34
C PHE A 40 25.56 -21.17 8.03
N ASN A 41 24.87 -20.70 9.08
CA ASN A 41 25.49 -19.89 10.12
C ASN A 41 26.46 -20.78 10.89
N LEU A 42 27.72 -20.36 11.00
CA LEU A 42 28.72 -21.00 11.85
C LEU A 42 28.92 -20.12 13.08
N ASP A 43 28.28 -20.49 14.20
CA ASP A 43 28.61 -19.94 15.50
C ASP A 43 29.88 -20.63 16.02
N ILE A 44 30.98 -19.88 16.11
CA ILE A 44 32.20 -20.33 16.78
C ILE A 44 32.22 -19.72 18.18
N ALA A 45 31.93 -20.56 19.18
CA ALA A 45 32.18 -20.26 20.59
C ALA A 45 33.56 -20.80 21.00
N PRO A 46 34.47 -19.97 21.55
CA PRO A 46 35.70 -20.47 22.15
C PRO A 46 35.53 -20.69 23.66
N LEU A 47 35.86 -21.91 24.12
CA LEU A 47 35.90 -22.24 25.54
C LEU A 47 37.31 -21.97 26.13
N ARG A 48 37.30 -21.09 27.14
CA ARG A 48 38.17 -20.99 28.34
C ARG A 48 39.54 -20.29 28.32
N SER A 49 39.62 -19.42 29.34
CA SER A 49 40.70 -19.27 30.33
C SER A 49 41.91 -18.42 29.97
N GLY A 50 42.00 -17.24 30.59
CA GLY A 50 43.27 -16.52 30.73
C GLY A 50 43.10 -15.00 30.78
N THR A 51 43.12 -14.45 31.99
CA THR A 51 43.27 -13.03 32.31
C THR A 51 44.51 -12.42 31.67
N HIS A 52 44.35 -11.40 30.81
CA HIS A 52 45.17 -10.19 30.88
C HIS A 52 44.63 -9.03 30.03
N CYS A 53 44.78 -7.84 30.62
CA CYS A 53 44.46 -6.50 30.13
C CYS A 53 45.11 -6.19 28.76
N SER A 54 44.36 -5.60 27.81
CA SER A 54 44.96 -4.87 26.70
C SER A 54 44.03 -3.80 26.10
N ARG A 55 44.64 -2.62 25.93
CA ARG A 55 44.17 -1.36 25.35
C ARG A 55 43.31 -1.48 24.09
N LYS A 56 42.25 -0.67 24.05
CA LYS A 56 41.53 -0.27 22.82
C LYS A 56 42.51 0.33 21.80
N ARG A 57 42.52 -0.23 20.58
CA ARG A 57 43.01 0.43 19.37
C ARG A 57 41.90 0.37 18.33
N SER A 58 41.44 1.54 17.90
CA SER A 58 40.51 1.70 16.78
C SER A 58 41.27 1.46 15.47
N PHE A 59 40.73 0.61 14.60
CA PHE A 59 41.18 0.51 13.21
C PHE A 59 40.07 1.07 12.31
N SER A 60 40.39 2.16 11.62
CA SER A 60 39.63 2.69 10.50
C SER A 60 40.07 1.96 9.22
N VAL A 61 39.12 1.52 8.41
CA VAL A 61 39.38 0.99 7.07
C VAL A 61 39.15 2.14 6.07
N ILE A 62 40.24 2.54 5.42
CA ILE A 62 40.22 3.41 4.23
C ILE A 62 40.29 2.46 3.03
N GLN A 63 39.32 2.54 2.11
CA GLN A 63 39.43 1.89 0.81
C GLN A 63 39.25 2.93 -0.29
N ALA A 64 40.26 3.02 -1.16
CA ALA A 64 40.33 3.93 -2.28
C ALA A 64 39.86 3.26 -3.59
N SER A 65 38.91 3.93 -4.25
CA SER A 65 38.70 4.17 -5.69
C SER A 65 39.05 3.11 -6.75
N THR A 66 38.08 2.89 -7.65
CA THR A 66 38.30 3.03 -9.10
C THR A 66 37.03 3.56 -9.77
N SER A 67 37.17 4.73 -10.39
CA SER A 67 36.21 5.43 -11.22
C SER A 67 36.35 4.97 -12.68
N GLN A 68 35.23 4.74 -13.37
CA GLN A 68 35.15 4.88 -14.82
C GLN A 68 33.94 5.72 -15.20
N SER A 69 34.23 6.70 -16.03
CA SER A 69 33.42 7.79 -16.53
C SER A 69 32.58 7.37 -17.74
N THR A 70 31.33 7.82 -17.79
CA THR A 70 30.63 8.09 -19.05
C THR A 70 30.05 9.50 -19.01
N VAL A 71 30.32 10.21 -20.09
CA VAL A 71 30.27 11.66 -20.30
C VAL A 71 28.83 12.15 -20.49
N PHE A 72 28.47 13.25 -19.84
CA PHE A 72 27.43 14.17 -20.34
C PHE A 72 27.92 15.61 -20.16
N ASP A 73 27.88 16.37 -21.25
CA ASP A 73 28.34 17.75 -21.34
C ASP A 73 27.50 18.72 -20.47
N PRO A 74 28.12 19.77 -19.91
CA PRO A 74 27.42 20.79 -19.15
C PRO A 74 26.90 21.88 -20.08
N VAL A 75 25.57 22.11 -20.10
CA VAL A 75 24.99 23.32 -20.70
C VAL A 75 24.78 24.38 -19.62
N SER A 76 25.37 25.53 -19.91
CA SER A 76 25.55 26.74 -19.12
C SER A 76 24.27 27.37 -18.58
N SER A 77 24.37 27.89 -17.36
CA SER A 77 23.40 28.83 -16.78
C SER A 77 23.38 30.17 -17.53
N PRO A 78 22.25 30.90 -17.46
CA PRO A 78 22.39 32.32 -17.16
C PRO A 78 21.49 32.79 -16.00
N SER A 79 22.17 33.51 -15.10
CA SER A 79 21.76 34.73 -14.39
C SER A 79 20.45 34.80 -13.59
N ASN A 80 20.65 35.16 -12.31
CA ASN A 80 19.73 35.83 -11.40
C ASN A 80 18.58 36.59 -12.08
N GLY A 81 17.38 36.03 -11.98
CA GLY A 81 16.11 36.73 -12.13
C GLY A 81 15.23 36.32 -10.96
N THR A 82 14.82 37.31 -10.18
CA THR A 82 13.81 37.28 -9.11
C THR A 82 12.96 36.00 -9.04
N LYS A 83 13.08 35.23 -7.94
CA LYS A 83 12.08 34.24 -7.55
C LYS A 83 10.77 34.98 -7.30
N SER A 84 9.97 35.09 -8.35
CA SER A 84 8.53 35.30 -8.24
C SER A 84 7.99 34.07 -7.52
N ASP A 85 7.63 34.29 -6.26
CA ASP A 85 6.90 33.35 -5.43
C ASP A 85 5.54 33.10 -6.08
N SER A 86 5.50 32.19 -7.05
CA SER A 86 4.26 31.77 -7.70
C SER A 86 3.46 31.00 -6.65
N LYS A 87 2.66 31.73 -5.87
CA LYS A 87 1.63 31.17 -5.00
C LYS A 87 0.90 30.08 -5.78
N LYS A 88 1.20 28.81 -5.51
CA LYS A 88 0.45 27.68 -6.06
C LYS A 88 -0.99 27.91 -5.63
N LYS A 89 -1.85 28.21 -6.61
CA LYS A 89 -3.29 28.37 -6.37
C LYS A 89 -3.75 27.10 -5.62
N PRO A 90 -4.44 27.22 -4.47
CA PRO A 90 -4.87 26.03 -3.75
C PRO A 90 -5.79 25.22 -4.67
N SER A 91 -5.36 24.03 -5.05
CA SER A 91 -6.12 23.19 -5.96
C SER A 91 -7.22 22.46 -5.19
N GLU A 92 -8.44 22.53 -5.70
CA GLU A 92 -9.56 21.76 -5.19
C GLU A 92 -9.46 20.30 -5.66
N ALA A 93 -9.73 19.35 -4.76
CA ALA A 93 -9.70 17.91 -5.03
C ALA A 93 -10.81 17.15 -4.29
N ALA A 94 -11.31 16.08 -4.89
CA ALA A 94 -12.24 15.15 -4.25
C ALA A 94 -11.48 13.97 -3.63
N LEU A 95 -11.88 13.59 -2.42
CA LEU A 95 -11.45 12.37 -1.74
C LEU A 95 -12.68 11.50 -1.47
N ILE A 96 -12.69 10.28 -1.99
CA ILE A 96 -13.76 9.29 -1.79
C ILE A 96 -13.22 8.19 -0.88
N LEU A 97 -13.88 7.93 0.24
CA LEU A 97 -13.56 6.81 1.13
C LEU A 97 -14.64 5.73 1.01
N ILE A 98 -14.27 4.49 0.78
CA ILE A 98 -15.21 3.37 0.66
C ILE A 98 -14.76 2.24 1.58
N ARG A 99 -15.59 1.92 2.57
CA ARG A 99 -15.43 0.67 3.32
C ARG A 99 -15.83 -0.48 2.40
N HIS A 100 -15.01 -1.53 2.35
CA HIS A 100 -15.34 -2.73 1.57
C HIS A 100 -16.75 -3.26 1.85
N GLY A 101 -17.33 -3.94 0.86
CA GLY A 101 -18.62 -4.63 1.03
C GLY A 101 -18.55 -5.78 2.06
N GLU A 102 -19.68 -6.36 2.41
CA GLU A 102 -19.74 -7.51 3.31
C GLU A 102 -18.80 -8.66 2.85
N SER A 103 -17.96 -9.14 3.77
CA SER A 103 -17.07 -10.29 3.52
C SER A 103 -17.65 -11.60 4.08
N MET A 104 -17.16 -12.74 3.58
CA MET A 104 -17.61 -14.07 4.04
C MET A 104 -17.51 -14.26 5.56
N TRP A 105 -16.57 -13.59 6.22
CA TRP A 105 -16.43 -13.65 7.67
C TRP A 105 -17.26 -12.60 8.41
N ASN A 106 -17.64 -11.50 7.76
CA ASN A 106 -18.61 -10.57 8.34
C ASN A 106 -19.99 -11.21 8.42
N GLU A 107 -20.41 -11.88 7.35
CA GLU A 107 -21.66 -12.66 7.29
C GLU A 107 -21.72 -13.71 8.41
N LYS A 108 -20.61 -14.42 8.65
CA LYS A 108 -20.49 -15.44 9.72
C LYS A 108 -20.21 -14.88 11.11
N ASN A 109 -20.26 -13.56 11.28
CA ASN A 109 -19.99 -12.88 12.54
C ASN A 109 -18.62 -13.22 13.17
N LEU A 110 -17.60 -13.45 12.35
CA LEU A 110 -16.23 -13.74 12.79
C LEU A 110 -15.39 -12.46 12.90
N PHE A 111 -14.36 -12.46 13.75
CA PHE A 111 -13.31 -11.45 13.72
C PHE A 111 -12.38 -11.72 12.53
N THR A 112 -12.24 -10.75 11.63
CA THR A 112 -11.44 -10.93 10.40
C THR A 112 -10.03 -10.39 10.54
N GLY A 113 -9.90 -9.11 10.88
CA GLY A 113 -8.61 -8.43 10.94
C GLY A 113 -7.84 -8.51 9.62
N CYS A 114 -6.58 -8.92 9.69
CA CYS A 114 -5.70 -9.00 8.54
C CYS A 114 -5.83 -10.32 7.75
N VAL A 115 -6.73 -11.23 8.15
CA VAL A 115 -6.99 -12.46 7.38
C VAL A 115 -7.62 -12.09 6.04
N ASP A 116 -7.09 -12.66 4.97
CA ASP A 116 -7.52 -12.33 3.62
C ASP A 116 -8.71 -13.18 3.18
N VAL A 117 -9.88 -12.57 3.19
CA VAL A 117 -11.16 -13.21 2.87
C VAL A 117 -11.88 -12.41 1.78
N PRO A 118 -12.59 -13.06 0.86
CA PRO A 118 -13.30 -12.39 -0.22
C PRO A 118 -14.63 -11.77 0.25
N LEU A 119 -15.21 -10.96 -0.64
CA LEU A 119 -16.57 -10.45 -0.51
C LEU A 119 -17.61 -11.58 -0.64
N THR A 120 -18.77 -11.43 -0.01
CA THR A 120 -19.97 -12.22 -0.32
C THR A 120 -20.60 -11.73 -1.63
N LYS A 121 -21.62 -12.45 -2.15
CA LYS A 121 -22.43 -11.95 -3.27
C LYS A 121 -23.05 -10.59 -2.95
N LYS A 122 -23.60 -10.44 -1.74
CA LYS A 122 -24.11 -9.16 -1.23
C LYS A 122 -23.01 -8.09 -1.18
N GLY A 123 -21.81 -8.43 -0.68
CA GLY A 123 -20.67 -7.50 -0.68
C GLY A 123 -20.23 -7.04 -2.07
N VAL A 124 -20.36 -7.91 -3.09
CA VAL A 124 -20.14 -7.55 -4.50
C VAL A 124 -21.20 -6.56 -4.98
N GLU A 125 -22.47 -6.80 -4.68
CA GLU A 125 -23.58 -5.88 -5.01
C GLU A 125 -23.41 -4.52 -4.33
N GLU A 126 -23.01 -4.50 -3.05
CA GLU A 126 -22.68 -3.29 -2.29
C GLU A 126 -21.56 -2.49 -2.97
N ALA A 127 -20.51 -3.14 -3.48
CA ALA A 127 -19.42 -2.48 -4.19
C ALA A 127 -19.87 -1.88 -5.54
N ILE A 128 -20.70 -2.61 -6.29
CA ILE A 128 -21.29 -2.12 -7.55
C ILE A 128 -22.18 -0.90 -7.27
N GLU A 129 -23.03 -0.95 -6.23
CA GLU A 129 -23.89 0.16 -5.85
C GLU A 129 -23.08 1.39 -5.40
N ALA A 130 -21.98 1.18 -4.67
CA ALA A 130 -21.02 2.25 -4.37
C ALA A 130 -20.50 2.92 -5.65
N GLY A 131 -20.13 2.11 -6.64
CA GLY A 131 -19.68 2.56 -7.97
C GLY A 131 -20.70 3.43 -8.69
N LYS A 132 -21.98 3.01 -8.70
CA LYS A 132 -23.07 3.79 -9.30
C LYS A 132 -23.19 5.18 -8.66
N ARG A 133 -23.13 5.26 -7.33
CA ARG A 133 -23.23 6.53 -6.58
C ARG A 133 -22.12 7.51 -6.91
N ILE A 134 -20.91 7.02 -7.16
CA ILE A 134 -19.73 7.87 -7.47
C ILE A 134 -19.44 7.97 -8.97
N SER A 135 -20.26 7.39 -9.83
CA SER A 135 -19.96 7.18 -11.25
C SER A 135 -19.65 8.46 -12.07
N ASN A 136 -20.04 9.64 -11.58
CA ASN A 136 -19.74 10.93 -12.22
C ASN A 136 -18.73 11.79 -11.47
N ILE A 137 -18.15 11.29 -10.38
CA ILE A 137 -17.06 11.97 -9.68
C ILE A 137 -15.75 11.56 -10.38
N PRO A 138 -14.88 12.51 -10.77
CA PRO A 138 -13.61 12.16 -11.39
C PRO A 138 -12.72 11.40 -10.40
N ILE A 139 -12.02 10.37 -10.88
CA ILE A 139 -11.01 9.64 -10.12
C ILE A 139 -9.73 9.59 -10.95
N ASP A 140 -8.65 10.08 -10.37
CA ASP A 140 -7.33 10.14 -11.01
C ASP A 140 -6.37 9.10 -10.42
N MET A 141 -6.57 8.70 -9.15
CA MET A 141 -5.78 7.66 -8.47
C MET A 141 -6.64 6.89 -7.47
N ILE A 142 -6.31 5.62 -7.27
CA ILE A 142 -6.99 4.75 -6.31
C ILE A 142 -5.95 4.19 -5.34
N TYR A 143 -6.28 4.20 -4.05
CA TYR A 143 -5.52 3.49 -3.02
C TYR A 143 -6.39 2.41 -2.41
N THR A 144 -5.81 1.23 -2.17
CA THR A 144 -6.49 0.16 -1.45
C THR A 144 -5.59 -0.41 -0.37
N SER A 145 -6.21 -1.13 0.57
CA SER A 145 -5.43 -2.05 1.39
C SER A 145 -4.81 -3.18 0.56
N ALA A 146 -3.89 -3.93 1.16
CA ALA A 146 -3.36 -5.17 0.56
C ALA A 146 -4.36 -6.35 0.58
N LEU A 147 -5.50 -6.23 1.27
CA LEU A 147 -6.49 -7.31 1.42
C LEU A 147 -7.49 -7.33 0.26
N ILE A 148 -7.79 -8.54 -0.23
CA ILE A 148 -8.56 -8.80 -1.46
C ILE A 148 -9.93 -8.15 -1.45
N ARG A 149 -10.66 -8.19 -0.32
CA ARG A 149 -11.99 -7.58 -0.20
C ARG A 149 -12.01 -6.08 -0.49
N ALA A 150 -10.95 -5.36 -0.14
CA ALA A 150 -10.84 -3.93 -0.43
C ALA A 150 -10.48 -3.68 -1.90
N GLN A 151 -9.57 -4.49 -2.45
CA GLN A 151 -9.21 -4.47 -3.87
C GLN A 151 -10.44 -4.77 -4.74
N MET A 152 -11.15 -5.87 -4.46
CA MET A 152 -12.41 -6.23 -5.12
C MET A 152 -13.40 -5.06 -5.10
N THR A 153 -13.60 -4.42 -3.94
CA THR A 153 -14.51 -3.28 -3.82
C THR A 153 -14.13 -2.14 -4.77
N ALA A 154 -12.85 -1.74 -4.79
CA ALA A 154 -12.38 -0.69 -5.69
C ALA A 154 -12.58 -1.04 -7.17
N MET A 155 -12.19 -2.25 -7.56
CA MET A 155 -12.26 -2.70 -8.95
C MET A 155 -13.71 -2.80 -9.43
N LEU A 156 -14.59 -3.37 -8.61
CA LEU A 156 -16.03 -3.48 -8.90
C LEU A 156 -16.71 -2.10 -8.93
N ALA A 157 -16.39 -1.19 -8.03
CA ALA A 157 -16.96 0.16 -8.06
C ALA A 157 -16.60 0.89 -9.37
N MET A 158 -15.39 0.66 -9.88
CA MET A 158 -14.90 1.28 -11.11
C MET A 158 -15.55 0.72 -12.39
N THR A 159 -16.19 -0.45 -12.37
CA THR A 159 -16.93 -0.96 -13.56
C THR A 159 -18.13 -0.09 -13.90
N GLU A 160 -18.67 0.63 -12.90
CA GLU A 160 -19.82 1.52 -13.05
C GLU A 160 -19.44 2.97 -13.38
N HIS A 161 -18.14 3.31 -13.37
CA HIS A 161 -17.69 4.69 -13.54
C HIS A 161 -17.85 5.15 -15.01
N ARG A 162 -18.56 6.27 -15.22
CA ARG A 162 -18.86 6.81 -16.56
C ARG A 162 -17.63 7.11 -17.42
N ARG A 163 -16.48 7.44 -16.83
CA ARG A 163 -15.29 7.78 -17.61
C ARG A 163 -14.71 6.57 -18.34
N LYS A 164 -15.12 5.34 -17.98
CA LYS A 164 -14.66 4.06 -18.53
C LYS A 164 -13.14 3.92 -18.60
N LYS A 165 -12.42 4.68 -17.76
CA LYS A 165 -10.99 4.47 -17.55
C LYS A 165 -10.79 3.16 -16.79
N VAL A 166 -9.73 2.46 -17.13
CA VAL A 166 -9.46 1.13 -16.58
C VAL A 166 -8.61 1.26 -15.32
N PRO A 167 -9.10 0.83 -14.13
CA PRO A 167 -8.26 0.74 -12.95
C PRO A 167 -7.22 -0.38 -13.12
N ILE A 168 -5.96 -0.12 -12.79
CA ILE A 168 -4.87 -1.11 -12.90
C ILE A 168 -4.07 -1.14 -11.61
N ILE A 169 -3.96 -2.33 -11.01
CA ILE A 169 -3.12 -2.56 -9.84
C ILE A 169 -1.66 -2.42 -10.25
N LEU A 170 -0.95 -1.53 -9.57
CA LEU A 170 0.48 -1.37 -9.72
C LEU A 170 1.19 -2.41 -8.85
N HIS A 171 2.07 -3.18 -9.48
CA HIS A 171 2.86 -4.23 -8.84
C HIS A 171 4.26 -3.70 -8.52
N GLU A 172 4.51 -3.32 -7.27
CA GLU A 172 5.76 -2.72 -6.82
C GLU A 172 6.64 -3.67 -5.98
N GLU A 173 6.20 -4.91 -5.78
CA GLU A 173 6.87 -5.92 -4.95
C GLU A 173 8.25 -6.37 -5.46
N SER A 174 8.52 -6.22 -6.75
CA SER A 174 9.82 -6.53 -7.36
C SER A 174 10.07 -5.72 -8.63
N GLU A 175 11.32 -5.64 -9.07
CA GLU A 175 11.66 -5.06 -10.37
C GLU A 175 11.01 -5.81 -11.53
N GLN A 176 10.94 -7.14 -11.43
CA GLN A 176 10.35 -8.00 -12.44
C GLN A 176 8.84 -7.75 -12.56
N ALA A 177 8.12 -7.65 -11.45
CA ALA A 177 6.69 -7.38 -11.46
C ALA A 177 6.37 -5.98 -12.05
N ARG A 178 7.19 -4.97 -11.71
CA ARG A 178 7.10 -3.63 -12.33
C ARG A 178 7.36 -3.67 -13.83
N ALA A 179 8.41 -4.37 -14.26
CA ALA A 179 8.75 -4.48 -15.67
C ALA A 179 7.66 -5.22 -16.48
N TRP A 180 7.08 -6.29 -15.94
CA TRP A 180 6.05 -7.08 -16.63
C TRP A 180 4.68 -6.41 -16.66
N SER A 181 4.39 -5.50 -15.74
CA SER A 181 3.15 -4.71 -15.72
C SER A 181 3.22 -3.42 -16.53
N GLN A 182 4.33 -3.14 -17.22
CA GLN A 182 4.51 -1.94 -18.02
C GLN A 182 3.52 -1.88 -19.20
N ILE A 183 2.89 -0.72 -19.35
CA ILE A 183 2.02 -0.40 -20.50
C ILE A 183 2.84 0.42 -21.50
N PHE A 184 3.07 -0.13 -22.68
CA PHE A 184 3.90 0.52 -23.72
C PHE A 184 3.15 1.55 -24.55
N SER A 185 1.83 1.39 -24.71
CA SER A 185 0.99 2.35 -25.45
C SER A 185 0.71 3.58 -24.59
N GLU A 186 1.20 4.75 -25.02
CA GLU A 186 0.95 6.02 -24.33
C GLU A 186 -0.54 6.35 -24.24
N ASP A 187 -1.30 6.05 -25.29
CA ASP A 187 -2.74 6.34 -25.33
C ASP A 187 -3.54 5.42 -24.41
N THR A 188 -3.18 4.14 -24.36
CA THR A 188 -3.76 3.20 -23.39
C THR A 188 -3.41 3.63 -21.98
N ASN A 189 -2.16 4.03 -21.72
CA ASN A 189 -1.73 4.51 -20.41
C ASN A 189 -2.53 5.74 -19.92
N LYS A 190 -2.89 6.68 -20.82
CA LYS A 190 -3.76 7.83 -20.49
C LYS A 190 -5.18 7.41 -20.07
N GLN A 191 -5.64 6.24 -20.53
CA GLN A 191 -6.94 5.66 -20.19
C GLN A 191 -6.92 4.81 -18.91
N CYS A 192 -5.76 4.65 -18.28
CA CYS A 192 -5.63 3.91 -17.03
C CYS A 192 -5.79 4.80 -15.80
N ILE A 193 -6.21 4.20 -14.70
CA ILE A 193 -6.17 4.80 -13.35
C ILE A 193 -5.30 3.89 -12.49
N PRO A 194 -4.19 4.38 -11.92
CA PRO A 194 -3.33 3.57 -11.07
C PRO A 194 -4.05 3.22 -9.76
N VAL A 195 -3.96 1.95 -9.38
CA VAL A 195 -4.43 1.40 -8.10
C VAL A 195 -3.21 0.98 -7.29
N ILE A 196 -2.95 1.70 -6.20
CA ILE A 196 -1.81 1.46 -5.32
C ILE A 196 -2.29 0.66 -4.11
N THR A 197 -1.64 -0.48 -3.85
CA THR A 197 -1.96 -1.33 -2.70
C THR A 197 -1.00 -1.03 -1.54
N ALA A 198 -1.53 -0.89 -0.33
CA ALA A 198 -0.74 -0.55 0.85
C ALA A 198 -1.20 -1.32 2.08
N TRP A 199 -0.28 -2.07 2.72
CA TRP A 199 -0.60 -2.81 3.94
C TRP A 199 -0.95 -1.88 5.11
N GLN A 200 -0.45 -0.65 5.09
CA GLN A 200 -0.73 0.39 6.09
C GLN A 200 -2.22 0.77 6.12
N LEU A 201 -2.97 0.50 5.04
CA LEU A 201 -4.41 0.70 4.96
C LEU A 201 -5.21 -0.56 5.35
N ASN A 202 -4.56 -1.67 5.71
CA ASN A 202 -5.23 -2.89 6.17
C ASN A 202 -6.10 -2.64 7.40
N GLU A 203 -7.07 -3.53 7.60
CA GLU A 203 -7.92 -3.54 8.80
C GLU A 203 -7.06 -3.62 10.08
N ARG A 204 -7.62 -3.19 11.21
CA ARG A 204 -7.00 -3.42 12.53
C ARG A 204 -6.78 -4.92 12.74
N MET A 205 -5.56 -5.31 13.09
CA MET A 205 -5.21 -6.70 13.36
C MET A 205 -5.82 -7.17 14.70
N TYR A 206 -6.66 -8.19 14.67
CA TYR A 206 -7.42 -8.64 15.86
C TYR A 206 -6.67 -9.67 16.73
N GLY A 207 -5.40 -9.93 16.43
CA GLY A 207 -4.56 -10.86 17.17
C GLY A 207 -5.16 -12.26 17.22
N GLU A 208 -5.15 -12.85 18.42
CA GLU A 208 -5.67 -14.19 18.68
C GLU A 208 -7.19 -14.31 18.49
N LEU A 209 -7.92 -13.19 18.34
CA LEU A 209 -9.35 -13.24 18.08
C LEU A 209 -9.69 -13.58 16.62
N GLN A 210 -8.75 -13.45 15.68
CA GLN A 210 -9.02 -13.68 14.26
C GLN A 210 -9.55 -15.10 14.01
N GLY A 211 -10.69 -15.20 13.34
CA GLY A 211 -11.40 -16.45 13.04
C GLY A 211 -12.41 -16.86 14.11
N LEU A 212 -12.38 -16.28 15.30
CA LEU A 212 -13.35 -16.57 16.35
C LEU A 212 -14.69 -15.89 16.08
N ASN A 213 -15.79 -16.54 16.50
CA ASN A 213 -17.11 -15.95 16.46
C ASN A 213 -17.26 -14.88 17.56
N LYS A 214 -17.80 -13.71 17.21
CA LYS A 214 -17.91 -12.58 18.13
C LYS A 214 -18.87 -12.82 19.30
N GLN A 215 -19.96 -13.56 19.08
CA GLN A 215 -20.91 -13.89 20.15
C GLN A 215 -20.31 -14.90 21.12
N GLU A 216 -19.79 -16.01 20.60
CA GLU A 216 -19.15 -17.06 21.43
C GLU A 216 -17.95 -16.51 22.21
N THR A 217 -17.15 -15.63 21.59
CA THR A 217 -16.04 -14.95 22.28
C THR A 217 -16.55 -14.07 23.42
N ALA A 218 -17.67 -13.35 23.22
CA ALA A 218 -18.29 -12.53 24.26
C ALA A 218 -18.90 -13.36 25.40
N GLU A 219 -19.39 -14.56 25.11
CA GLU A 219 -19.85 -15.53 26.12
C GLU A 219 -18.68 -16.10 26.93
N ARG A 220 -17.56 -16.42 26.27
CA ARG A 220 -16.37 -17.00 26.90
C ARG A 220 -15.58 -16.00 27.75
N PHE A 221 -15.39 -14.78 27.25
CA PHE A 221 -14.48 -13.79 27.87
C PHE A 221 -15.22 -12.63 28.55
N GLY A 222 -16.55 -12.56 28.41
CA GLY A 222 -17.39 -11.48 28.91
C GLY A 222 -17.65 -10.40 27.87
N LYS A 223 -18.89 -9.91 27.81
CA LYS A 223 -19.33 -8.90 26.84
C LYS A 223 -18.56 -7.60 26.96
N GLU A 224 -18.29 -7.14 28.17
CA GLU A 224 -17.56 -5.88 28.43
C GLU A 224 -16.13 -5.95 27.93
N LYS A 225 -15.41 -7.05 28.24
CA LYS A 225 -14.04 -7.27 27.79
C LYS A 225 -13.92 -7.33 26.27
N VAL A 226 -14.84 -8.07 25.62
CA VAL A 226 -14.87 -8.15 24.15
C VAL A 226 -15.30 -6.82 23.53
N HIS A 227 -16.18 -6.06 24.19
CA HIS A 227 -16.54 -4.72 23.76
C HIS A 227 -15.33 -3.78 23.84
N GLU A 228 -14.57 -3.81 24.93
CA GLU A 228 -13.33 -3.04 25.12
C GLU A 228 -12.31 -3.35 24.03
N TRP A 229 -11.98 -4.63 23.80
CA TRP A 229 -11.09 -5.02 22.69
C TRP A 229 -11.60 -4.57 21.31
N ARG A 230 -12.92 -4.49 21.13
CA ARG A 230 -13.53 -4.11 19.85
C ARG A 230 -13.61 -2.60 19.65
N ARG A 231 -13.81 -1.83 20.71
CA ARG A 231 -14.22 -0.44 20.62
C ARG A 231 -13.27 0.52 21.29
N SER A 232 -12.44 0.09 22.24
CA SER A 232 -11.44 0.95 22.86
C SER A 232 -10.47 1.51 21.82
N TYR A 233 -10.00 2.73 22.10
CA TYR A 233 -9.02 3.41 21.28
C TYR A 233 -7.62 2.81 21.45
N ASP A 234 -7.20 2.59 22.70
CA ASP A 234 -5.83 2.26 23.10
C ASP A 234 -5.67 0.82 23.60
N MET A 235 -6.75 0.11 23.97
CA MET A 235 -6.69 -1.29 24.41
C MET A 235 -6.73 -2.26 23.21
N PRO A 236 -5.64 -2.99 22.92
CA PRO A 236 -5.64 -4.01 21.88
C PRO A 236 -6.28 -5.34 22.37
N PRO A 237 -6.81 -6.17 21.46
CA PRO A 237 -7.01 -7.58 21.75
C PRO A 237 -5.65 -8.30 21.96
N PRO A 238 -5.64 -9.51 22.56
CA PRO A 238 -4.40 -10.27 22.79
C PRO A 238 -3.60 -10.47 21.50
N ASN A 239 -2.33 -10.08 21.52
CA ASN A 239 -1.42 -10.11 20.37
C ASN A 239 -1.99 -9.40 19.13
N GLY A 240 -2.79 -8.34 19.33
CA GLY A 240 -3.44 -7.56 18.29
C GLY A 240 -3.00 -6.09 18.25
N GLU A 241 -3.66 -5.31 17.40
CA GLU A 241 -3.53 -3.86 17.31
C GLU A 241 -4.69 -3.17 18.02
N SER A 242 -4.41 -2.05 18.70
CA SER A 242 -5.44 -1.10 19.13
C SER A 242 -5.89 -0.21 17.96
N LEU A 243 -6.93 0.60 18.15
CA LEU A 243 -7.32 1.57 17.12
C LEU A 243 -6.25 2.65 16.95
N GLU A 244 -5.57 3.03 18.04
CA GLU A 244 -4.44 3.97 18.03
C GLU A 244 -3.28 3.46 17.16
N MET A 245 -2.86 2.20 17.34
CA MET A 245 -1.78 1.61 16.52
C MET A 245 -2.17 1.57 15.04
N CYS A 246 -3.40 1.18 14.74
CA CYS A 246 -3.95 1.23 13.38
C CYS A 246 -3.94 2.67 12.83
N ALA A 247 -4.30 3.65 13.66
CA ALA A 247 -4.30 5.05 13.28
C ALA A 247 -2.90 5.59 12.99
N GLN A 248 -1.91 5.24 13.80
CA GLN A 248 -0.51 5.64 13.58
C GLN A 248 -0.04 5.26 12.17
N ARG A 249 -0.22 4.00 11.76
CA ARG A 249 0.19 3.57 10.41
C ARG A 249 -0.69 4.10 9.28
N ALA A 250 -2.01 4.11 9.45
CA ALA A 250 -2.93 4.50 8.38
C ALA A 250 -2.87 6.01 8.10
N VAL A 251 -2.79 6.82 9.16
CA VAL A 251 -2.70 8.29 9.04
C VAL A 251 -1.32 8.71 8.56
N ALA A 252 -0.24 8.08 9.03
CA ALA A 252 1.11 8.35 8.49
C ALA A 252 1.15 8.10 6.98
N TYR A 253 0.67 6.93 6.53
CA TYR A 253 0.61 6.62 5.11
C TYR A 253 -0.27 7.60 4.32
N PHE A 254 -1.43 7.97 4.85
CA PHE A 254 -2.31 8.97 4.24
C PHE A 254 -1.59 10.30 4.04
N LYS A 255 -0.93 10.83 5.07
CA LYS A 255 -0.24 12.12 5.04
C LYS A 255 0.97 12.13 4.11
N GLU A 256 1.72 11.03 4.06
CA GLU A 256 2.95 10.94 3.27
C GLU A 256 2.68 10.66 1.79
N ASN A 257 1.65 9.86 1.47
CA ASN A 257 1.47 9.33 0.12
C ASN A 257 0.19 9.83 -0.56
N ILE A 258 -0.89 10.07 0.19
CA ILE A 258 -2.22 10.37 -0.37
C ILE A 258 -2.52 11.87 -0.35
N GLU A 259 -2.32 12.51 0.80
CA GLU A 259 -2.56 13.94 0.98
C GLU A 259 -1.80 14.81 -0.04
N PRO A 260 -0.52 14.54 -0.37
CA PRO A 260 0.18 15.31 -1.40
C PRO A 260 -0.44 15.18 -2.79
N GLN A 261 -1.07 14.04 -3.10
CA GLN A 261 -1.78 13.86 -4.38
C GLN A 261 -3.04 14.73 -4.41
N LEU A 262 -3.78 14.80 -3.31
CA LEU A 262 -4.94 15.69 -3.17
C LEU A 262 -4.51 17.16 -3.26
N GLN A 263 -3.41 17.53 -2.61
CA GLN A 263 -2.83 18.88 -2.65
C GLN A 263 -2.31 19.29 -4.04
N CYS A 264 -1.99 18.33 -4.92
CA CYS A 264 -1.70 18.62 -6.34
C CYS A 264 -2.94 18.60 -7.24
N GLY A 265 -4.13 18.46 -6.66
CA GLY A 265 -5.40 18.53 -7.36
C GLY A 265 -5.81 17.23 -8.03
N LYS A 266 -5.24 16.08 -7.65
CA LYS A 266 -5.75 14.78 -8.10
C LYS A 266 -6.94 14.37 -7.27
N ASN A 267 -7.95 13.79 -7.91
CA ASN A 267 -9.09 13.21 -7.21
C ASN A 267 -8.76 11.77 -6.84
N VAL A 268 -8.91 11.44 -5.56
CA VAL A 268 -8.45 10.16 -5.01
C VAL A 268 -9.62 9.35 -4.47
N MET A 269 -9.65 8.06 -4.78
CA MET A 269 -10.51 7.08 -4.12
C MET A 269 -9.67 6.19 -3.20
N ILE A 270 -10.15 5.92 -1.99
CA ILE A 270 -9.57 4.96 -1.06
C ILE A 270 -10.61 3.88 -0.76
N ALA A 271 -10.33 2.63 -1.12
CA ALA A 271 -11.12 1.48 -0.69
C ALA A 271 -10.37 0.70 0.40
N ALA A 272 -10.92 0.65 1.60
CA ALA A 272 -10.26 0.04 2.74
C ALA A 272 -11.26 -0.53 3.75
N HIS A 273 -10.95 -0.48 5.04
CA HIS A 273 -11.67 -1.20 6.09
C HIS A 273 -12.25 -0.27 7.14
N GLY A 274 -13.06 -0.82 8.04
CA GLY A 274 -13.73 -0.03 9.06
C GLY A 274 -12.75 0.73 9.95
N ASN A 275 -11.74 0.07 10.54
CA ASN A 275 -10.84 0.75 11.47
C ASN A 275 -9.89 1.71 10.76
N SER A 276 -9.28 1.29 9.65
CA SER A 276 -8.33 2.15 8.93
C SER A 276 -9.00 3.42 8.38
N LEU A 277 -10.23 3.33 7.86
CA LEU A 277 -10.98 4.51 7.43
C LEU A 277 -11.43 5.37 8.61
N ARG A 278 -11.85 4.79 9.73
CA ARG A 278 -12.18 5.56 10.95
C ARG A 278 -10.97 6.34 11.46
N SER A 279 -9.78 5.75 11.42
CA SER A 279 -8.54 6.45 11.77
C SER A 279 -8.23 7.62 10.83
N ILE A 280 -8.41 7.44 9.53
CA ILE A 280 -8.24 8.54 8.56
C ILE A 280 -9.29 9.62 8.83
N ILE A 281 -10.56 9.26 9.01
CA ILE A 281 -11.64 10.21 9.30
C ILE A 281 -11.39 10.97 10.61
N MET A 282 -10.87 10.31 11.64
CA MET A 282 -10.46 10.95 12.88
C MET A 282 -9.43 12.05 12.64
N TYR A 283 -8.46 11.83 11.75
CA TYR A 283 -7.51 12.85 11.32
C TYR A 283 -8.18 13.99 10.52
N LEU A 284 -9.02 13.65 9.53
CA LEU A 284 -9.66 14.63 8.64
C LEU A 284 -10.59 15.59 9.39
N ASP A 285 -11.42 15.05 10.30
CA ASP A 285 -12.41 15.82 11.04
C ASP A 285 -11.92 16.23 12.43
N LYS A 286 -10.66 15.93 12.78
CA LYS A 286 -10.03 16.24 14.07
C LYS A 286 -10.83 15.69 15.26
N LEU A 287 -11.35 14.46 15.11
CA LEU A 287 -12.14 13.80 16.15
C LEU A 287 -11.26 13.40 17.33
N THR A 288 -11.83 13.47 18.52
CA THR A 288 -11.25 12.94 19.76
C THR A 288 -11.31 11.40 19.78
N SER A 289 -10.54 10.79 20.69
CA SER A 289 -10.59 9.34 20.95
C SER A 289 -11.98 8.84 21.30
N GLN A 290 -12.84 9.65 21.91
CA GLN A 290 -14.20 9.27 22.31
C GLN A 290 -15.18 9.35 21.12
N GLU A 291 -15.03 10.36 20.28
CA GLU A 291 -15.87 10.55 19.09
C GLU A 291 -15.63 9.46 18.04
N VAL A 292 -14.36 9.06 17.81
CA VAL A 292 -14.03 8.01 16.82
C VAL A 292 -14.59 6.63 17.21
N ILE A 293 -14.75 6.35 18.51
CA ILE A 293 -15.32 5.08 18.99
C ILE A 293 -16.78 4.94 18.55
N SER A 294 -17.51 6.06 18.59
CA SER A 294 -18.91 6.17 18.18
C SER A 294 -19.10 6.26 16.66
N LEU A 295 -18.04 6.54 15.91
CA LEU A 295 -18.08 6.58 14.46
C LEU A 295 -18.29 5.17 13.90
N GLU A 296 -19.39 4.98 13.17
CA GLU A 296 -19.69 3.74 12.44
C GLU A 296 -19.71 4.01 10.93
N LEU A 297 -19.09 3.11 10.17
CA LEU A 297 -19.06 3.16 8.72
C LEU A 297 -19.79 1.96 8.15
N SER A 298 -20.87 2.18 7.41
CA SER A 298 -21.57 1.12 6.69
C SER A 298 -20.70 0.52 5.57
N THR A 299 -20.89 -0.76 5.26
CA THR A 299 -20.22 -1.43 4.14
C THR A 299 -20.73 -0.88 2.80
N GLY A 300 -19.84 -0.69 1.83
CA GLY A 300 -20.21 -0.27 0.48
C GLY A 300 -20.87 1.11 0.35
N ILE A 301 -20.87 1.93 1.40
CA ILE A 301 -21.37 3.31 1.32
C ILE A 301 -20.17 4.26 1.14
N PRO A 302 -20.04 4.95 0.00
CA PRO A 302 -18.96 5.90 -0.22
C PRO A 302 -19.14 7.15 0.64
N MET A 303 -18.04 7.71 1.14
CA MET A 303 -18.02 8.97 1.88
C MET A 303 -17.15 9.97 1.14
N LEU A 304 -17.73 11.11 0.75
CA LEU A 304 -17.06 12.16 -0.01
C LEU A 304 -16.53 13.27 0.91
N TYR A 305 -15.28 13.63 0.68
CA TYR A 305 -14.63 14.84 1.18
C TYR A 305 -14.19 15.71 0.02
N ILE A 306 -14.23 17.02 0.23
CA ILE A 306 -13.63 18.00 -0.67
C ILE A 306 -12.48 18.67 0.05
N LEU A 307 -11.28 18.59 -0.52
CA LEU A 307 -10.15 19.40 -0.11
C LEU A 307 -10.25 20.76 -0.81
N LYS A 308 -10.39 21.83 -0.03
CA LYS A 308 -10.41 23.21 -0.50
C LYS A 308 -9.59 24.08 0.44
N GLU A 309 -8.64 24.84 -0.11
CA GLU A 309 -7.80 25.77 0.66
C GLU A 309 -7.07 25.09 1.83
N GLY A 310 -6.66 23.83 1.65
CA GLY A 310 -5.97 23.03 2.67
C GLY A 310 -6.89 22.46 3.76
N GLN A 311 -8.21 22.65 3.66
CA GLN A 311 -9.19 22.11 4.59
C GLN A 311 -10.04 21.01 3.95
N PHE A 312 -10.26 19.93 4.70
CA PHE A 312 -11.15 18.85 4.31
C PHE A 312 -12.58 19.17 4.76
N ILE A 313 -13.53 19.11 3.83
CA ILE A 313 -14.95 19.35 4.07
C ILE A 313 -15.71 18.07 3.77
N ARG A 314 -16.25 17.43 4.80
CA ARG A 314 -17.11 16.24 4.67
C ARG A 314 -18.42 16.61 3.96
N ARG A 315 -18.79 15.88 2.91
CA ARG A 315 -20.06 16.04 2.17
C ARG A 315 -21.04 14.88 2.36
N GLY A 316 -20.58 13.77 2.92
CA GLY A 316 -21.40 12.56 3.11
C GLY A 316 -21.39 11.63 1.89
N SER A 317 -22.32 10.68 1.84
CA SER A 317 -22.50 9.81 0.67
C SER A 317 -23.39 10.50 -0.35
N PRO A 318 -23.04 10.49 -1.65
CA PRO A 318 -24.00 10.72 -2.71
C PRO A 318 -25.20 9.77 -2.55
N VAL A 319 -26.43 10.28 -2.66
CA VAL A 319 -27.65 9.46 -2.66
C VAL A 319 -27.84 8.80 -4.03
N ALA A 320 -27.49 9.53 -5.10
CA ALA A 320 -27.60 9.07 -6.48
C ALA A 320 -26.51 9.71 -7.37
N PRO A 321 -26.18 9.09 -8.52
CA PRO A 321 -25.17 9.61 -9.45
C PRO A 321 -25.44 11.04 -9.93
N THR A 322 -26.70 11.47 -10.05
CA THR A 322 -27.10 12.75 -10.65
C THR A 322 -27.53 13.79 -9.61
N GLU A 323 -27.32 13.52 -8.33
CA GLU A 323 -27.75 14.45 -7.28
C GLU A 323 -26.95 15.76 -7.39
N ALA A 324 -27.64 16.84 -7.75
CA ALA A 324 -27.03 18.14 -8.08
C ALA A 324 -26.16 18.69 -6.94
N GLY A 325 -26.49 18.35 -5.69
CA GLY A 325 -25.68 18.69 -4.52
C GLY A 325 -24.24 18.24 -4.70
N VAL A 326 -24.01 17.00 -5.14
CA VAL A 326 -22.68 16.34 -5.17
C VAL A 326 -21.66 17.05 -6.08
N TYR A 327 -22.13 17.74 -7.13
CA TYR A 327 -21.27 18.34 -8.16
C TYR A 327 -21.19 19.87 -8.09
N ALA A 328 -22.04 20.51 -7.29
CA ALA A 328 -22.05 21.96 -7.10
C ALA A 328 -20.96 22.47 -6.14
N TYR A 329 -20.13 21.57 -5.57
CA TYR A 329 -19.21 21.93 -4.49
C TYR A 329 -17.96 22.67 -4.95
N THR A 330 -17.53 22.43 -6.19
CA THR A 330 -16.36 23.09 -6.76
C THR A 330 -16.63 23.45 -8.21
N LYS A 331 -16.05 24.56 -8.68
CA LYS A 331 -16.18 24.97 -10.09
C LYS A 331 -15.64 23.88 -11.02
N ARG A 332 -14.60 23.16 -10.57
CA ARG A 332 -13.97 22.09 -11.34
C ARG A 332 -14.87 20.85 -11.45
N LEU A 333 -15.54 20.42 -10.38
CA LEU A 333 -16.48 19.29 -10.45
C LEU A 333 -17.70 19.63 -11.30
N ALA A 334 -18.23 20.85 -11.19
CA ALA A 334 -19.33 21.32 -12.03
C ALA A 334 -18.95 21.31 -13.52
N GLN A 335 -17.78 21.87 -13.86
CA GLN A 335 -17.26 21.85 -15.24
C GLN A 335 -16.99 20.43 -15.75
N TYR A 336 -16.46 19.55 -14.89
CA TYR A 336 -16.25 18.15 -15.24
C TYR A 336 -17.56 17.43 -15.54
N ARG A 337 -18.59 17.65 -14.71
CA ARG A 337 -19.93 17.10 -14.90
C ARG A 337 -20.53 17.56 -16.23
N GLN A 338 -20.45 18.86 -16.53
CA GLN A 338 -20.93 19.41 -17.79
C GLN A 338 -20.28 18.72 -19.00
N ARG A 339 -18.94 18.58 -19.00
CA ARG A 339 -18.22 17.89 -20.08
C ARG A 339 -18.60 16.42 -20.20
N LEU A 340 -18.82 15.73 -19.08
CA LEU A 340 -19.31 14.35 -19.13
C LEU A 340 -20.69 14.27 -19.78
N ASP A 341 -21.61 15.17 -19.42
CA ASP A 341 -22.95 15.19 -20.02
C ASP A 341 -22.88 15.49 -21.52
N GLU A 342 -22.02 16.41 -21.96
CA GLU A 342 -21.75 16.70 -23.38
C GLU A 342 -21.22 15.45 -24.13
N MET A 343 -20.28 14.71 -23.55
CA MET A 343 -19.70 13.49 -24.17
C MET A 343 -20.70 12.34 -24.36
N PHE A 344 -21.76 12.27 -23.56
CA PHE A 344 -22.75 11.19 -23.62
C PHE A 344 -24.08 11.60 -24.28
N GLN A 345 -24.21 12.87 -24.68
CA GLN A 345 -25.34 13.35 -25.49
C GLN A 345 -25.06 13.30 -27.00
N SER A 346 -23.79 13.22 -27.40
CA SER A 346 -23.33 12.95 -28.77
C SER A 346 -23.20 11.45 -29.03
#